data_AF-A0A529L3V2-F1
#
_entry.id   AF-A0A529L3V2-F1
#
_cell.length_a   1.000
_cell.length_b   1.000
_cell.length_c   1.000
_cell.angle_alpha   90.00
_cell.angle_beta   90.00
_cell.angle_gamma   90.00
#
_symmetry.space_group_name_H-M   'P 1'
#
loop_
_entity.id
_entity.type
_entity.pdbx_description
1 polymer ?
#
loop_
_entity_poly.entity_id
_entity_poly.type
_entity_poly.pdbx_seq_one_letter_code
_entity_poly.pdbx_strand_id
1 'polypeptide(L)'
;MSNDNKPKTPKDTHYAKLRRAHRDEKSGGAPAFRPRQPVPPAETAADGLVRLYGLHTVRAALDNPRRRIKKMLVTRNAAERLAIADLAALPFKT
;
A
#
# COMPACT_ATOMS: atom_id res chain seq x y z
N MET A 1 4.39 -24.98 -10.30
CA MET A 1 4.28 -25.01 -8.83
C MET A 1 3.31 -26.12 -8.48
N SER A 2 3.81 -27.32 -8.16
CA SER A 2 2.94 -28.44 -7.78
C SER A 2 2.45 -28.21 -6.35
N ASN A 3 1.14 -28.07 -6.18
CA ASN A 3 0.53 -28.09 -4.85
C ASN A 3 0.28 -29.55 -4.46
N ASP A 4 1.25 -30.13 -3.75
CA ASP A 4 1.06 -31.41 -3.07
C ASP A 4 0.03 -31.23 -1.94
N ASN A 5 -1.19 -31.72 -2.16
CA ASN A 5 -2.21 -31.82 -1.11
C ASN A 5 -1.86 -32.96 -0.14
N LYS A 6 -0.84 -32.74 0.69
CA LYS A 6 -0.49 -33.65 1.80
C LYS A 6 -1.48 -33.45 2.97
N PRO A 7 -2.00 -34.53 3.56
CA PRO A 7 -2.88 -34.41 4.72
C PRO A 7 -2.13 -33.73 5.86
N LYS A 8 -2.72 -32.68 6.44
CA LYS A 8 -2.10 -31.89 7.51
C LYS A 8 -1.82 -32.79 8.71
N THR A 9 -0.55 -33.05 8.98
CA THR A 9 -0.14 -33.88 10.11
C THR A 9 -0.10 -33.05 11.41
N PRO A 10 -0.19 -33.68 12.59
CA PRO A 10 0.05 -33.00 13.86
C PRO A 10 1.43 -32.31 13.93
N LYS A 11 2.44 -32.87 13.24
CA LYS A 11 3.77 -32.27 13.11
C LYS A 11 3.75 -30.96 12.32
N ASP A 12 2.95 -30.86 11.27
CA ASP A 12 2.82 -29.63 10.49
C ASP A 12 2.23 -28.49 11.32
N THR A 13 1.26 -28.83 12.19
CA THR A 13 0.68 -27.86 13.14
C THR A 13 1.72 -27.38 14.14
N HIS A 14 2.55 -28.29 14.67
CA HIS A 14 3.64 -27.95 15.59
C HIS A 14 4.64 -26.99 14.94
N TYR A 15 5.16 -27.33 13.75
CA TYR A 15 6.10 -26.46 13.04
C TYR A 15 5.47 -25.16 12.52
N ALA A 16 4.17 -25.14 12.23
CA ALA A 16 3.45 -23.90 11.90
C ALA A 16 3.39 -22.95 13.11
N LYS A 17 3.11 -23.47 14.31
CA LYS A 17 3.10 -22.67 15.55
C LYS A 17 4.49 -22.12 15.87
N LEU A 18 5.53 -22.95 15.75
CA LEU A 18 6.91 -22.55 16.04
C LEU A 18 7.40 -21.44 15.08
N ARG A 19 7.07 -21.54 13.79
CA ARG A 19 7.35 -20.48 12.80
C ARG A 19 6.54 -19.20 13.03
N ARG A 20 5.33 -19.28 13.60
CA ARG A 20 4.58 -18.09 14.01
C ARG A 20 5.27 -17.40 15.19
N ALA A 21 5.58 -18.14 16.26
CA ALA A 21 6.27 -17.61 17.44
C ALA A 21 7.58 -16.90 17.09
N HIS A 22 8.43 -17.53 16.26
CA HIS A 22 9.69 -16.92 15.82
C HIS A 22 9.48 -15.65 14.97
N ARG A 23 8.43 -15.61 14.13
CA ARG A 23 8.09 -14.39 13.38
C ARG A 23 7.60 -13.30 14.33
N ASP A 24 6.71 -13.64 15.25
CA ASP A 24 6.16 -12.71 16.22
C ASP A 24 7.28 -12.12 17.09
N GLU A 25 8.23 -12.93 17.56
CA GLU A 25 9.41 -12.46 18.31
C GLU A 25 10.27 -11.49 17.48
N LYS A 26 10.55 -11.83 16.21
CA LYS A 26 11.34 -10.97 15.31
C LYS A 26 10.62 -9.67 14.92
N SER A 27 9.29 -9.68 14.82
CA SER A 27 8.49 -8.52 14.42
C SER A 27 7.99 -7.66 15.59
N GLY A 28 8.36 -7.99 16.83
CA GLY A 28 7.90 -7.24 18.01
C GLY A 28 6.46 -7.54 18.43
N GLY A 29 5.96 -8.73 18.08
CA GLY A 29 4.63 -9.25 18.40
C GLY A 29 3.57 -8.95 17.35
N ALA A 30 2.38 -9.51 17.57
CA ALA A 30 1.19 -9.12 16.81
C ALA A 30 0.82 -7.67 17.21
N PRO A 31 0.51 -6.78 16.25
CA PRO A 31 0.08 -5.43 16.59
C PRO A 31 -1.18 -5.52 17.47
N ALA A 32 -1.19 -4.77 18.58
CA ALA A 32 -2.36 -4.68 19.43
C ALA A 32 -3.59 -4.32 18.57
N PHE A 33 -4.69 -5.06 18.75
CA PHE A 33 -5.94 -4.75 18.08
C PHE A 33 -6.38 -3.35 18.51
N ARG A 34 -6.24 -2.38 17.61
CA ARG A 34 -6.70 -1.01 17.82
C ARG A 34 -8.01 -0.87 17.05
N PRO A 35 -9.17 -0.73 17.72
CA PRO A 35 -10.40 -0.43 17.01
C PRO A 35 -10.20 0.86 16.21
N ARG A 36 -10.43 0.79 14.90
CA ARG A 36 -10.35 1.97 14.04
C ARG A 36 -11.46 2.92 14.46
N GLN A 37 -11.10 4.16 14.79
CA GLN A 37 -12.10 5.20 15.01
C GLN A 37 -12.92 5.37 13.72
N PRO A 38 -14.26 5.49 13.79
CA PRO A 38 -15.09 5.79 12.64
C PRO A 38 -14.63 7.12 12.05
N VAL A 39 -14.14 7.09 10.82
CA VAL A 39 -13.81 8.31 10.08
C VAL A 39 -15.06 8.68 9.28
N PRO A 40 -15.58 9.91 9.41
CA PRO A 40 -16.70 10.35 8.60
C PRO A 40 -16.33 10.26 7.10
N PRO A 41 -17.30 10.06 6.20
CA PRO A 41 -17.06 10.07 4.77
C PRO A 41 -16.33 11.35 4.38
N ALA A 42 -15.24 11.21 3.62
CA ALA A 42 -14.55 12.38 3.11
C ALA A 42 -15.47 13.16 2.17
N GLU A 43 -15.47 14.48 2.28
CA GLU A 43 -16.15 15.35 1.32
C GLU A 43 -15.72 14.98 -0.10
N THR A 44 -16.69 14.92 -1.00
CA THR A 44 -16.43 14.73 -2.42
C THR A 44 -15.50 15.83 -2.90
N ALA A 45 -14.60 15.49 -3.81
CA ALA A 45 -13.75 16.51 -4.39
C ALA A 45 -14.62 17.52 -5.17
N ALA A 46 -14.23 18.79 -5.18
CA ALA A 46 -14.93 19.85 -5.89
C ALA A 46 -15.23 19.45 -7.35
N ASP A 47 -16.30 20.00 -7.92
CA ASP A 47 -16.83 19.56 -9.22
C ASP A 47 -15.76 19.36 -10.29
N GLY A 48 -15.72 18.15 -10.85
CA GLY A 48 -14.77 17.73 -11.89
C GLY A 48 -13.41 17.26 -11.39
N LEU A 49 -13.11 17.33 -10.09
CA LEU A 49 -11.86 16.85 -9.52
C LEU A 49 -11.99 15.39 -9.06
N VAL A 50 -10.96 14.58 -9.34
CA VAL A 50 -10.90 13.18 -8.90
C VAL A 50 -9.61 12.96 -8.11
N ARG A 51 -9.74 12.41 -6.90
CA ARG A 51 -8.59 12.00 -6.07
C ARG A 51 -8.23 10.55 -6.39
N LEU A 52 -6.99 10.32 -6.83
CA LEU A 52 -6.48 8.98 -7.16
C LEU A 52 -5.54 8.50 -6.06
N TYR A 53 -5.61 7.20 -5.78
CA TYR A 53 -4.80 6.54 -4.76
C TYR A 53 -4.17 5.27 -5.31
N GLY A 54 -2.96 4.97 -4.85
CA GLY A 54 -2.20 3.79 -5.24
C GLY A 54 -1.07 4.08 -6.23
N LEU A 55 0.00 3.30 -6.16
CA LEU A 55 1.20 3.53 -6.97
C LEU A 55 0.90 3.38 -8.47
N HIS A 56 0.18 2.32 -8.85
CA HIS A 56 -0.10 2.00 -10.25
C HIS A 56 -1.07 2.98 -10.91
N THR A 57 -2.12 3.38 -10.19
CA THR A 57 -3.12 4.33 -10.70
C THR A 57 -2.52 5.72 -10.87
N VAL A 58 -1.67 6.15 -9.93
CA VAL A 58 -0.93 7.42 -10.03
C VAL A 58 0.06 7.36 -11.18
N ARG A 59 0.79 6.25 -11.37
CA ARG A 59 1.69 6.08 -12.53
C ARG A 59 0.93 6.22 -13.85
N ALA A 60 -0.17 5.49 -14.00
CA ALA A 60 -1.01 5.58 -15.19
C ALA A 60 -1.61 6.98 -15.41
N ALA A 61 -1.84 7.75 -14.33
CA ALA A 61 -2.31 9.11 -14.44
C ALA A 61 -1.20 10.09 -14.88
N LEU A 62 0.04 9.89 -14.41
CA LEU A 62 1.21 10.67 -14.81
C LEU A 62 1.55 10.45 -16.28
N ASP A 63 1.46 9.20 -16.75
CA ASP A 63 1.79 8.83 -18.13
C ASP A 63 0.68 9.22 -19.14
N ASN A 64 -0.46 9.74 -18.68
CA ASN A 64 -1.60 10.07 -19.53
C ASN A 64 -1.70 11.59 -19.81
N PRO A 65 -1.30 12.08 -21.01
CA PRO A 65 -1.29 13.50 -21.32
C PRO A 65 -2.70 14.13 -21.41
N ARG A 66 -3.76 13.32 -21.52
CA ARG A 66 -5.15 13.82 -21.51
C ARG A 66 -5.60 14.24 -20.11
N ARG A 67 -4.85 13.88 -19.06
CA ARG A 67 -5.16 14.25 -17.68
C ARG A 67 -4.40 15.53 -17.28
N ARG A 68 -5.08 16.41 -16.55
CA ARG A 68 -4.47 17.61 -15.94
C ARG A 68 -4.33 17.40 -14.43
N ILE A 69 -3.11 17.25 -13.94
CA ILE A 69 -2.82 17.04 -12.53
C ILE A 69 -2.73 18.40 -11.83
N LYS A 70 -3.54 18.61 -10.79
CA LYS A 70 -3.57 19.88 -10.03
C LYS A 70 -2.56 19.90 -8.88
N LYS A 71 -2.52 18.81 -8.11
CA LYS A 71 -1.64 18.65 -6.96
C LYS A 71 -1.37 17.16 -6.74
N MET A 72 -0.15 16.83 -6.33
CA MET A 72 0.22 15.49 -5.88
C MET A 72 0.76 15.57 -4.46
N LEU A 73 0.41 14.61 -3.61
CA LEU A 73 1.06 14.42 -2.31
C LEU A 73 1.79 13.09 -2.37
N VAL A 74 3.09 13.09 -2.10
CA VAL A 74 3.92 11.91 -2.24
C VAL A 74 4.94 11.85 -1.11
N THR A 75 5.15 10.67 -0.55
CA THR A 75 6.23 10.43 0.42
C THR A 75 7.51 10.08 -0.33
N ARG A 76 8.67 10.19 0.33
CA ARG A 76 9.96 9.80 -0.26
C ARG A 76 9.95 8.37 -0.84
N ASN A 77 9.47 7.39 -0.07
CA ASN A 77 9.36 6.00 -0.53
C ASN A 77 8.44 5.87 -1.76
N ALA A 78 7.34 6.61 -1.82
CA ALA A 78 6.47 6.58 -2.98
C ALA A 78 7.12 7.21 -4.21
N ALA A 79 7.88 8.31 -4.06
CA ALA A 79 8.62 8.93 -5.15
C ALA A 79 9.69 7.97 -5.72
N GLU A 80 10.43 7.29 -4.85
CA GLU A 80 11.40 6.25 -5.23
C GLU A 80 10.72 5.11 -6.01
N ARG A 81 9.57 4.62 -5.51
CA ARG A 81 8.80 3.55 -6.18
C ARG A 81 8.14 3.99 -7.49
N LEU A 82 7.88 5.28 -7.67
CA LEU A 82 7.40 5.86 -8.94
C LEU A 82 8.53 6.15 -9.93
N ALA A 83 9.80 5.97 -9.52
CA ALA A 83 11.00 6.34 -10.27
C ALA A 83 11.00 7.82 -10.69
N ILE A 84 10.52 8.71 -9.82
CA ILE A 84 10.56 10.16 -10.07
C ILE A 84 11.86 10.70 -9.48
N ALA A 85 12.79 11.09 -10.36
CA ALA A 85 14.12 11.56 -9.97
C ALA A 85 14.10 12.94 -9.30
N ASP A 86 13.26 13.84 -9.81
CA ASP A 86 13.09 15.18 -9.27
C ASP A 86 11.60 15.54 -9.17
N LEU A 87 11.13 15.78 -7.95
CA LEU A 87 9.76 16.19 -7.67
C LEU A 87 9.53 17.67 -8.04
N ALA A 88 10.57 18.51 -7.96
CA ALA A 88 10.48 19.93 -8.27
C ALA A 88 10.35 20.20 -9.78
N ALA A 89 10.82 19.26 -10.62
CA ALA A 89 10.69 19.33 -12.07
C ALA A 89 9.28 19.01 -12.60
N LEU A 90 8.36 18.54 -11.74
CA LEU A 90 7.01 18.21 -12.19
C LEU A 90 6.20 19.48 -12.52
N PRO A 91 5.38 19.46 -13.59
CA PRO A 91 4.65 20.64 -14.06
C PRO A 91 3.42 21.01 -13.20
N PHE A 92 3.34 20.50 -11.97
CA PHE A 92 2.25 20.70 -11.04
C PHE A 92 2.77 20.71 -9.61
N LYS A 93 1.97 21.25 -8.69
CA LYS A 93 2.36 21.38 -7.29
C LYS A 93 2.50 20.01 -6.60
N THR A 94 3.69 19.71 -6.10
CA THR A 94 3.98 18.58 -5.20
C THR A 94 4.03 19.01 -3.75
#